data_AF-Q0IZF1-F1
#
_entry.id   AF-Q0IZF1-F1
#
_cell.length_a   1.000
_cell.length_b   1.000
_cell.length_c   1.000
_cell.angle_alpha   90.00
_cell.angle_beta   90.00
_cell.angle_gamma   90.00
#
_symmetry.space_group_name_H-M   'P 1'
#
loop_
_entity.id
_entity.type
_entity.pdbx_description
1 polymer ?
#
loop_
_entity_poly.entity_id
_entity_poly.type
_entity_poly.pdbx_seq_one_letter_code
_entity_poly.pdbx_strand_id
1 'polypeptide(L)'
;MGSIGGVAVVLVGMAAMLVGMASAATYNVGEPGGAWDLTTNYTNWVAQKRFHPGDQIVFKYSAQRHDVVEVNKAGYDSCSTSTSIATHTTGNDVIPLTSTGTRYFICGFPGHCTTTGTGNMKIQIDVVQADSSSAPAPVATTTPPSPPSSAATSLKATAAAAVLLAALLIMA
;
A
#
# COMPACT_ATOMS: atom_id res chain seq x y z
N MET A 1 20.01 -1.20 42.52
CA MET A 1 19.24 -1.98 41.54
C MET A 1 18.46 -1.00 40.67
N GLY A 2 18.92 -0.67 39.45
CA GLY A 2 18.34 0.45 38.69
C GLY A 2 18.37 0.32 37.17
N SER A 3 18.99 -0.72 36.61
CA SER A 3 19.25 -0.78 35.17
C SER A 3 18.31 -1.71 34.38
N ILE A 4 17.56 -2.59 35.06
CA ILE A 4 16.69 -3.58 34.40
C ILE A 4 15.39 -2.93 33.88
N GLY A 5 14.87 -1.93 34.61
CA GLY A 5 13.66 -1.20 34.20
C GLY A 5 13.87 -0.36 32.93
N GLY A 6 15.04 0.27 32.78
CA GLY A 6 15.36 1.06 31.59
C GLY A 6 15.50 0.20 30.33
N VAL A 7 16.14 -0.96 30.43
CA VAL A 7 16.35 -1.87 29.29
C VAL A 7 15.01 -2.46 28.81
N ALA A 8 14.13 -2.87 29.73
CA ALA A 8 12.81 -3.38 29.36
C ALA A 8 11.94 -2.32 28.66
N VAL A 9 11.98 -1.06 29.13
CA VAL A 9 11.23 0.05 28.52
C VAL A 9 11.79 0.40 27.12
N VAL A 10 13.10 0.35 26.93
CA VAL A 10 13.74 0.61 25.62
C VAL A 10 13.39 -0.49 24.60
N LEU A 11 13.36 -1.76 25.02
CA LEU A 11 13.03 -2.88 24.12
C LEU A 11 11.55 -2.87 23.69
N VAL A 12 10.63 -2.53 24.59
CA VAL A 12 9.20 -2.39 24.26
C VAL A 12 8.95 -1.16 23.38
N GLY A 13 9.70 -0.07 23.60
CA GLY A 13 9.65 1.13 22.74
C GLY A 13 10.15 0.87 21.31
N MET A 14 11.24 0.12 21.13
CA MET A 14 11.75 -0.25 19.80
C MET A 14 10.84 -1.24 19.07
N ALA A 15 10.21 -2.18 19.77
CA ALA A 15 9.25 -3.10 19.17
C ALA A 15 7.98 -2.38 18.69
N ALA A 16 7.53 -1.33 19.38
CA ALA A 16 6.40 -0.50 18.96
C ALA A 16 6.71 0.39 17.74
N MET A 17 7.97 0.79 17.54
CA MET A 17 8.40 1.60 16.38
C MET A 17 8.41 0.82 15.05
N LEU A 18 8.42 -0.52 15.10
CA LEU A 18 8.54 -1.36 13.90
C LEU A 18 7.19 -1.71 13.25
N VAL A 19 6.05 -1.36 13.87
CA VAL A 19 4.71 -1.85 13.46
C VAL A 19 3.94 -0.84 12.60
N GLY A 20 4.54 0.30 12.23
CA GLY A 20 3.88 1.39 11.50
C GLY A 20 4.14 1.48 10.00
N MET A 21 4.70 0.46 9.36
CA MET A 21 4.93 0.51 7.90
C MET A 21 3.63 0.22 7.16
N ALA A 22 2.87 1.27 6.81
CA ALA A 22 1.81 1.16 5.82
C ALA A 22 2.43 0.65 4.50
N SER A 23 2.12 -0.59 4.14
CA SER A 23 2.59 -1.20 2.89
C SER A 23 1.89 -0.56 1.70
N ALA A 24 2.64 -0.11 0.71
CA ALA A 24 2.12 0.24 -0.61
C ALA A 24 1.32 -0.92 -1.22
N ALA A 25 0.09 -0.65 -1.68
CA ALA A 25 -0.71 -1.66 -2.37
C ALA A 25 -0.30 -1.78 -3.85
N THR A 26 -0.46 -2.98 -4.40
CA THR A 26 -0.27 -3.24 -5.83
C THR A 26 -1.59 -3.65 -6.46
N TYR A 27 -2.01 -2.94 -7.50
CA TYR A 27 -3.25 -3.20 -8.24
C TYR A 27 -2.94 -3.65 -9.67
N ASN A 28 -3.09 -4.94 -9.95
CA ASN A 28 -3.07 -5.42 -11.34
C ASN A 28 -4.38 -5.03 -12.03
N VAL A 29 -4.30 -4.34 -13.16
CA VAL A 29 -5.45 -3.85 -13.91
C VAL A 29 -6.27 -5.01 -14.46
N GLY A 30 -7.58 -5.02 -14.17
CA GLY A 30 -8.52 -6.06 -14.57
C GLY A 30 -8.62 -7.26 -13.62
N GLU A 31 -7.56 -7.55 -12.84
CA GLU A 31 -7.55 -8.72 -11.94
C GLU A 31 -8.57 -8.57 -10.78
N PRO A 32 -9.13 -9.70 -10.28
CA PRO A 32 -8.83 -11.08 -10.66
C PRO A 32 -9.59 -11.59 -11.90
N GLY A 33 -10.53 -10.82 -12.45
CA GLY A 33 -11.46 -11.26 -13.50
C GLY A 33 -11.04 -10.93 -14.93
N GLY A 34 -9.85 -10.38 -15.14
CA GLY A 34 -9.38 -9.90 -16.43
C GLY A 34 -7.94 -9.41 -16.39
N ALA A 35 -7.52 -8.77 -17.48
CA ALA A 35 -6.22 -8.15 -17.65
C ALA A 35 -6.36 -6.81 -18.41
N TRP A 36 -5.24 -6.25 -18.89
CA TRP A 36 -5.32 -5.14 -19.84
C TRP A 36 -5.62 -5.66 -21.25
N ASP A 37 -6.92 -5.89 -21.51
CA ASP A 37 -7.49 -6.43 -22.75
C ASP A 37 -8.85 -5.80 -23.12
N LEU A 38 -9.46 -6.23 -24.23
CA LEU A 38 -10.75 -5.72 -24.73
C LEU A 38 -11.99 -6.33 -24.06
N THR A 39 -11.81 -7.33 -23.21
CA THR A 39 -12.91 -8.11 -22.60
C THR A 39 -13.21 -7.69 -21.16
N THR A 40 -12.28 -6.99 -20.54
CA THR A 40 -12.33 -6.60 -19.14
C THR A 40 -13.33 -5.46 -18.87
N ASN A 41 -14.12 -5.61 -17.81
CA ASN A 41 -15.01 -4.54 -17.32
C ASN A 41 -14.25 -3.56 -16.41
N TYR A 42 -13.58 -2.60 -17.03
CA TYR A 42 -12.78 -1.59 -16.34
C TYR A 42 -13.58 -0.71 -15.38
N THR A 43 -14.82 -0.35 -15.73
CA THR A 43 -15.69 0.44 -14.85
C THR A 43 -15.94 -0.28 -13.54
N ASN A 44 -16.24 -1.58 -13.58
CA ASN A 44 -16.42 -2.38 -12.39
C ASN A 44 -15.10 -2.53 -11.61
N TRP A 45 -14.00 -2.80 -12.31
CA TRP A 45 -12.68 -2.97 -11.68
C TRP A 45 -12.26 -1.71 -10.91
N VAL A 46 -12.30 -0.52 -11.54
CA VAL A 46 -11.93 0.74 -10.90
C VAL A 46 -12.83 1.04 -9.70
N ALA A 47 -14.14 0.82 -9.82
CA ALA A 47 -15.10 1.10 -8.74
C ALA A 47 -14.83 0.31 -7.45
N GLN A 48 -14.14 -0.83 -7.56
CA GLN A 48 -13.77 -1.69 -6.43
C GLN A 48 -12.43 -1.31 -5.79
N LYS A 49 -11.71 -0.32 -6.32
CA LYS A 49 -10.39 0.07 -5.81
C LYS A 49 -10.44 1.43 -5.11
N ARG A 50 -9.46 1.63 -4.23
CA ARG A 50 -9.14 2.91 -3.59
C ARG A 50 -7.64 3.07 -3.69
N PHE A 51 -7.21 4.04 -4.48
CA PHE A 51 -5.80 4.27 -4.78
C PHE A 51 -5.26 5.39 -3.89
N HIS A 52 -4.07 5.21 -3.34
CA HIS A 52 -3.40 6.19 -2.50
C HIS A 52 -1.99 6.49 -2.99
N PRO A 53 -1.43 7.65 -2.62
CA PRO A 53 0.00 7.87 -2.79
C PRO A 53 0.82 6.77 -2.11
N GLY A 54 1.80 6.23 -2.83
CA GLY A 54 2.61 5.09 -2.42
C GLY A 54 2.23 3.79 -3.11
N ASP A 55 0.96 3.63 -3.52
CA ASP A 55 0.51 2.44 -4.25
C ASP A 55 1.12 2.37 -5.66
N GLN A 56 0.94 1.24 -6.33
CA GLN A 56 1.29 1.04 -7.73
C GLN A 56 0.15 0.37 -8.51
N ILE A 57 0.01 0.75 -9.78
CA ILE A 57 -0.87 0.09 -10.74
C ILE A 57 -0.03 -0.68 -11.76
N VAL A 58 -0.43 -1.90 -12.09
CA VAL A 58 0.33 -2.81 -12.95
C VAL A 58 -0.52 -3.24 -14.13
N PHE A 59 -0.02 -2.99 -15.33
CA PHE A 59 -0.67 -3.37 -16.58
C PHE A 59 0.04 -4.60 -17.16
N LYS A 60 -0.69 -5.72 -17.24
CA LYS A 60 -0.21 -6.97 -17.88
C LYS A 60 -0.95 -7.20 -19.19
N TYR A 61 -0.20 -7.38 -20.27
CA TYR A 61 -0.74 -7.58 -21.63
C TYR A 61 0.31 -8.15 -22.59
N SER A 62 -0.12 -8.62 -23.76
CA SER A 62 0.81 -8.94 -24.86
C SER A 62 1.34 -7.65 -25.49
N ALA A 63 2.64 -7.39 -25.35
CA ALA A 63 3.30 -6.19 -25.87
C ALA A 63 3.19 -6.02 -27.41
N GLN A 64 2.86 -7.09 -28.13
CA GLN A 64 2.60 -7.04 -29.58
C GLN A 64 1.19 -6.58 -29.93
N ARG A 65 0.29 -6.52 -28.94
CA ARG A 65 -1.15 -6.32 -29.13
C ARG A 65 -1.68 -5.07 -28.43
N HIS A 66 -1.02 -4.65 -27.35
CA HIS A 66 -1.47 -3.53 -26.55
C HIS A 66 -0.27 -2.69 -26.10
N ASP A 67 -0.57 -1.51 -25.60
CA ASP A 67 0.29 -0.56 -24.94
C ASP A 67 -0.50 0.12 -23.82
N VAL A 68 0.17 0.94 -23.03
CA VAL A 68 -0.45 1.83 -22.04
C VAL A 68 0.02 3.24 -22.30
N VAL A 69 -0.91 4.12 -22.64
CA VAL A 69 -0.65 5.54 -22.83
C VAL A 69 -1.35 6.32 -21.72
N GLU A 70 -0.58 6.98 -20.88
CA GLU A 70 -1.12 7.98 -19.96
C GLU A 70 -1.42 9.26 -20.74
N VAL A 71 -2.63 9.80 -20.56
CA VAL A 71 -3.12 10.98 -21.28
C VAL A 71 -3.76 11.96 -20.30
N ASN A 72 -3.99 13.19 -20.75
CA ASN A 72 -4.85 14.11 -20.01
C ASN A 72 -6.35 13.76 -20.21
N LYS A 73 -7.24 14.49 -19.53
CA LYS A 73 -8.69 14.29 -19.62
C LYS A 73 -9.23 14.40 -21.06
N ALA A 74 -8.72 15.34 -21.86
CA ALA A 74 -9.18 15.50 -23.23
C ALA A 74 -8.82 14.28 -24.10
N GLY A 75 -7.58 13.78 -24.01
CA GLY A 75 -7.15 12.57 -24.70
C GLY A 75 -7.90 11.33 -24.23
N TYR A 76 -8.21 11.23 -22.94
CA TYR A 76 -9.07 10.18 -22.42
C TYR A 76 -10.46 10.25 -23.06
N ASP A 77 -11.14 11.38 -22.96
CA ASP A 77 -12.51 11.57 -23.47
C ASP A 77 -12.62 11.28 -24.96
N SER A 78 -11.61 11.67 -25.76
CA SER A 78 -11.60 11.48 -27.21
C SER A 78 -10.90 10.20 -27.67
N CYS A 79 -10.35 9.38 -26.76
CA CYS A 79 -9.47 8.26 -27.09
C CYS A 79 -8.30 8.64 -28.02
N SER A 80 -7.65 9.77 -27.73
CA SER A 80 -6.53 10.28 -28.52
C SER A 80 -5.22 10.19 -27.75
N THR A 81 -4.19 9.71 -28.42
CA THR A 81 -2.80 9.72 -27.93
C THR A 81 -2.10 11.06 -28.19
N SER A 82 -2.76 12.04 -28.82
CA SER A 82 -2.18 13.37 -29.12
C SER A 82 -1.78 14.15 -27.86
N THR A 83 -2.36 13.80 -26.72
CA THR A 83 -2.06 14.40 -25.41
C THR A 83 -1.30 13.43 -24.49
N SER A 84 -0.46 12.56 -25.05
CA SER A 84 0.32 11.58 -24.28
C SER A 84 1.24 12.25 -23.28
N ILE A 85 1.16 11.82 -22.02
CA ILE A 85 2.06 12.20 -20.92
C ILE A 85 3.20 11.18 -20.83
N ALA A 86 2.87 9.89 -20.93
CA ALA A 86 3.82 8.78 -20.93
C ALA A 86 3.26 7.61 -21.76
N THR A 87 4.15 6.79 -22.31
CA THR A 87 3.81 5.58 -23.05
C THR A 87 4.64 4.41 -22.53
N HIS A 88 3.99 3.29 -22.29
CA HIS A 88 4.60 2.05 -21.80
C HIS A 88 4.22 0.89 -22.71
N THR A 89 5.19 0.02 -23.00
CA THR A 89 5.07 -1.00 -24.05
C THR A 89 5.74 -2.32 -23.67
N THR A 90 5.99 -2.58 -22.37
CA THR A 90 6.76 -3.77 -21.96
C THR A 90 5.89 -5.04 -21.87
N GLY A 91 4.57 -4.88 -21.78
CA GLY A 91 3.63 -5.97 -21.48
C GLY A 91 3.49 -6.28 -19.98
N ASN A 92 4.30 -5.67 -19.13
CA ASN A 92 4.21 -5.73 -17.67
C ASN A 92 4.66 -4.40 -17.06
N ASP A 93 3.87 -3.35 -17.28
CA ASP A 93 4.24 -2.00 -16.88
C ASP A 93 3.79 -1.72 -15.45
N VAL A 94 4.75 -1.35 -14.60
CA VAL A 94 4.50 -0.94 -13.21
C VAL A 94 4.55 0.58 -13.13
N ILE A 95 3.43 1.20 -12.76
CA ILE A 95 3.30 2.65 -12.69
C ILE A 95 3.05 3.04 -11.22
N PRO A 96 3.99 3.74 -10.57
CA PRO A 96 3.80 4.20 -9.20
C PRO A 96 2.76 5.33 -9.15
N LEU A 97 2.00 5.37 -8.06
CA LEU A 97 1.03 6.41 -7.74
C LEU A 97 1.66 7.32 -6.68
N THR A 98 2.31 8.39 -7.10
CA THR A 98 3.18 9.20 -6.21
C THR A 98 2.48 10.39 -5.56
N SER A 99 1.32 10.79 -6.09
CA SER A 99 0.61 12.00 -5.66
C SER A 99 -0.88 11.83 -5.85
N THR A 100 -1.65 12.59 -5.08
CA THR A 100 -3.10 12.65 -5.25
C THR A 100 -3.47 13.30 -6.58
N GLY A 101 -4.64 12.94 -7.08
CA GLY A 101 -5.18 13.47 -8.34
C GLY A 101 -5.74 12.37 -9.24
N THR A 102 -6.37 12.80 -10.32
CA THR A 102 -6.95 11.89 -11.32
C THR A 102 -5.94 11.61 -12.43
N ARG A 103 -5.77 10.34 -12.77
CA ARG A 103 -4.92 9.87 -13.87
C ARG A 103 -5.74 9.09 -14.89
N TYR A 104 -5.36 9.21 -16.15
CA TYR A 104 -6.09 8.61 -17.26
C TYR A 104 -5.18 7.77 -18.13
N PHE A 105 -5.55 6.53 -18.37
CA PHE A 105 -4.77 5.59 -19.17
C PHE A 105 -5.64 5.02 -20.28
N ILE A 106 -5.08 4.85 -21.47
CA ILE A 106 -5.74 4.27 -22.64
C ILE A 106 -4.80 3.27 -23.34
N CYS A 107 -5.35 2.39 -24.17
CA CYS A 107 -4.58 1.68 -25.19
C CYS A 107 -4.60 2.51 -26.48
N GLY A 108 -3.41 2.82 -27.01
CA GLY A 108 -3.19 3.60 -28.21
C GLY A 108 -3.32 2.81 -29.52
N PHE A 109 -3.42 1.48 -29.45
CA PHE A 109 -3.68 0.66 -30.63
C PHE A 109 -5.04 1.02 -31.27
N PRO A 110 -5.11 1.14 -32.62
CA PRO A 110 -6.34 1.54 -33.30
C PRO A 110 -7.55 0.68 -32.94
N GLY A 111 -8.63 1.33 -32.51
CA GLY A 111 -9.89 0.67 -32.14
C GLY A 111 -9.93 0.05 -30.74
N HIS A 112 -8.85 0.14 -29.95
CA HIS A 112 -8.83 -0.42 -28.59
C HIS A 112 -9.41 0.54 -27.55
N CYS A 113 -9.06 1.83 -27.65
CA CYS A 113 -9.83 2.91 -27.03
C CYS A 113 -10.75 3.50 -28.08
N THR A 114 -12.06 3.52 -27.82
CA THR A 114 -13.02 4.21 -28.69
C THR A 114 -14.04 4.99 -27.87
N THR A 115 -14.57 6.07 -28.44
CA THR A 115 -15.75 6.77 -27.89
C THR A 115 -17.06 6.11 -28.34
N THR A 116 -16.98 5.26 -29.37
CA THR A 116 -18.10 4.55 -30.01
C THR A 116 -17.63 3.18 -30.47
N GLY A 117 -18.45 2.15 -30.29
CA GLY A 117 -18.11 0.78 -30.69
C GLY A 117 -17.71 -0.07 -29.49
N THR A 118 -16.91 -1.11 -29.72
CA THR A 118 -16.57 -2.12 -28.71
C THR A 118 -15.25 -1.85 -27.98
N GLY A 119 -14.43 -0.90 -28.43
CA GLY A 119 -13.15 -0.59 -27.81
C GLY A 119 -13.32 0.12 -26.48
N ASN A 120 -12.95 -0.56 -25.39
CA ASN A 120 -13.16 -0.11 -24.02
C ASN A 120 -11.86 -0.03 -23.20
N MET A 121 -10.68 -0.15 -23.82
CA MET A 121 -9.38 -0.17 -23.14
C MET A 121 -8.96 1.23 -22.69
N LYS A 122 -9.64 1.72 -21.64
CA LYS A 122 -9.35 2.98 -20.97
C LYS A 122 -9.77 2.91 -19.50
N ILE A 123 -8.96 3.48 -18.61
CA ILE A 123 -9.31 3.66 -17.19
C ILE A 123 -9.04 5.10 -16.75
N GLN A 124 -9.93 5.59 -15.89
CA GLN A 124 -9.71 6.76 -15.06
C GLN A 124 -9.50 6.23 -13.64
N ILE A 125 -8.46 6.69 -12.95
CA ILE A 125 -8.25 6.39 -11.53
C ILE A 125 -8.15 7.69 -10.75
N ASP A 126 -8.75 7.72 -9.57
CA ASP A 126 -8.63 8.83 -8.63
C ASP A 126 -7.72 8.38 -7.47
N VAL A 127 -6.55 8.99 -7.38
CA VAL A 127 -5.61 8.78 -6.28
C VAL A 127 -5.95 9.78 -5.18
N VAL A 128 -6.40 9.26 -4.04
CA VAL A 128 -6.88 10.08 -2.92
C VAL A 128 -5.95 9.93 -1.73
N GLN A 129 -5.90 10.95 -0.88
CA GLN A 129 -5.12 10.86 0.35
C GLN A 129 -5.69 9.74 1.21
N ALA A 130 -4.81 8.89 1.76
CA ALA A 130 -5.24 7.91 2.74
C ALA A 130 -5.73 8.66 3.99
N ASP A 131 -6.95 8.36 4.44
CA ASP A 131 -7.46 8.88 5.69
C ASP A 131 -6.51 8.48 6.82
N SER A 132 -6.10 9.43 7.66
CA SER A 132 -5.19 9.19 8.79
C SER A 132 -5.77 8.24 9.86
N SER A 133 -7.00 7.73 9.67
CA SER A 133 -7.72 6.86 10.60
C SER A 133 -7.22 5.42 10.63
N SER A 134 -6.30 5.01 9.76
CA SER A 134 -5.65 3.69 9.82
C SER A 134 -4.37 3.67 10.67
N ALA A 135 -3.97 4.82 11.25
CA ALA A 135 -3.00 4.83 12.33
C ALA A 135 -3.68 4.36 13.63
N PRO A 136 -3.08 3.45 14.42
CA PRO A 136 -3.58 3.17 15.76
C PRO A 136 -3.57 4.49 16.53
N ALA A 137 -4.72 4.89 17.08
CA ALA A 137 -4.77 6.03 17.97
C ALA A 137 -3.70 5.85 19.07
N PRO A 138 -2.95 6.89 19.45
CA PRO A 138 -2.05 6.79 20.58
C PRO A 138 -2.90 6.37 21.78
N VAL A 139 -2.53 5.25 22.41
CA VAL A 139 -3.21 4.77 23.62
C VAL A 139 -3.10 5.90 24.64
N ALA A 140 -4.20 6.60 24.88
CA ALA A 140 -4.30 7.58 25.95
C ALA A 140 -4.00 6.84 27.25
N THR A 141 -2.81 7.10 27.80
CA THR A 141 -2.35 6.46 29.03
C THR A 141 -3.19 7.00 30.17
N THR A 142 -4.22 6.25 30.56
CA THR A 142 -4.95 6.50 31.81
C THR A 142 -3.97 6.29 32.95
N THR A 143 -3.64 7.37 33.65
CA THR A 143 -2.82 7.38 34.87
C THR A 143 -3.34 6.35 35.88
N PRO A 144 -2.51 5.43 36.39
CA PRO A 144 -2.88 4.57 37.49
C PRO A 144 -3.08 5.39 38.77
N PRO A 145 -4.05 5.05 39.64
CA PRO A 145 -4.23 5.72 40.92
C PRO A 145 -3.01 5.49 41.82
N SER A 146 -2.59 6.54 42.53
CA SER A 146 -1.47 6.51 43.47
C SER A 146 -1.73 5.50 44.59
N PRO A 147 -0.78 4.62 44.94
CA PRO A 147 -0.95 3.68 46.04
C PRO A 147 -0.81 4.39 47.41
N PRO A 148 -1.56 3.97 48.44
CA PRO A 148 -1.43 4.52 49.78
C PRO A 148 -0.12 4.08 50.45
N SER A 149 0.51 5.02 51.14
CA SER A 149 1.69 4.83 52.00
C SER A 149 1.34 3.95 53.20
N SER A 150 2.03 2.81 53.38
CA SER A 150 2.12 2.10 54.65
C SER A 150 3.27 1.09 54.66
N ALA A 151 3.82 0.89 55.85
CA ALA A 151 5.19 0.51 56.12
C ALA A 151 5.47 -1.01 56.15
N ALA A 152 6.75 -1.31 55.86
CA ALA A 152 7.61 -2.28 56.53
C ALA A 152 7.41 -3.82 56.36
N THR A 153 8.55 -4.41 55.95
CA THR A 153 9.14 -5.69 56.41
C THR A 153 9.08 -6.90 55.46
N SER A 154 10.30 -7.30 55.10
CA SER A 154 10.78 -8.38 54.26
C SER A 154 10.31 -9.78 54.65
N LEU A 155 10.03 -10.64 53.65
CA LEU A 155 10.37 -12.06 53.70
C LEU A 155 10.64 -12.61 52.30
N LYS A 156 11.71 -13.40 52.22
CA LYS A 156 12.27 -14.04 51.03
C LYS A 156 11.41 -15.24 50.62
N ALA A 157 11.17 -15.42 49.33
CA ALA A 157 10.82 -16.72 48.77
C ALA A 157 11.46 -16.89 47.39
N THR A 158 12.45 -17.78 47.34
CA THR A 158 13.12 -18.28 46.15
C THR A 158 12.27 -19.37 45.50
N ALA A 159 12.01 -19.28 44.20
CA ALA A 159 11.68 -20.44 43.37
C ALA A 159 12.19 -20.20 41.95
N ALA A 160 12.96 -21.17 41.47
CA ALA A 160 13.66 -21.21 40.19
C ALA A 160 12.84 -21.93 39.12
N ALA A 161 13.02 -21.53 37.86
CA ALA A 161 13.03 -22.35 36.63
C ALA A 161 13.04 -21.36 35.43
N ALA A 162 14.18 -21.13 34.76
CA ALA A 162 14.74 -21.94 33.67
C ALA A 162 13.87 -21.94 32.40
N VAL A 163 14.40 -21.43 31.28
CA VAL A 163 14.46 -22.07 29.94
C VAL A 163 15.17 -21.14 28.93
N LEU A 164 16.46 -21.47 28.73
CA LEU A 164 17.21 -21.67 27.48
C LEU A 164 17.56 -20.51 26.52
N LEU A 165 18.88 -20.33 26.35
CA LEU A 165 19.62 -19.66 25.27
C LEU A 165 19.62 -20.47 23.96
N ALA A 166 19.57 -19.77 22.82
CA ALA A 166 20.40 -19.92 21.59
C ALA A 166 19.83 -18.91 20.57
N ALA A 167 20.57 -18.10 19.82
CA ALA A 167 21.77 -18.45 19.07
C ALA A 167 22.75 -17.27 18.94
N LEU A 168 24.02 -17.63 19.06
CA LEU A 168 25.20 -16.87 18.71
C LEU A 168 25.47 -16.96 17.19
N LEU A 169 26.03 -15.88 16.63
CA LEU A 169 27.05 -15.87 15.56
C LEU A 169 26.71 -16.51 14.19
N ILE A 170 26.34 -15.69 13.19
CA ILE A 170 26.72 -15.91 11.78
C ILE A 170 26.93 -14.54 11.08
N MET A 171 28.12 -13.97 11.22
CA MET A 171 28.74 -13.08 10.22
C MET A 171 30.14 -13.66 10.02
N ALA A 172 30.34 -14.32 8.88
CA ALA A 172 31.64 -14.64 8.33
C ALA A 172 32.27 -13.40 7.70
#